data_AF-A0A1T4MW20-F1
#
_entry.id   AF-A0A1T4MW20-F1
#
_cell.length_a   1.000
_cell.length_b   1.000
_cell.length_c   1.000
_cell.angle_alpha   90.00
_cell.angle_beta   90.00
_cell.angle_gamma   90.00
#
_symmetry.space_group_name_H-M   'P 1'
#
loop_
_entity.id
_entity.type
_entity.pdbx_description
1 polymer ?
#
loop_
_entity_poly.entity_id
_entity_poly.type
_entity_poly.pdbx_seq_one_letter_code
_entity_poly.pdbx_strand_id
1 'polypeptide(L)'
;MTRSLRGEKSLLNTVGGALSVGAGRFGGQETTLKAIHDMMLVQGVIVVGDGDSESDAGHQGAAGQMKSAEDENAQTRAEIIGRRVAKVAKATMDLR
;
A
#
# COMPACT_ATOMS: atom_id res chain seq x y z
N MET A 1 -6.84 -4.46 20.05
CA MET A 1 -7.15 -3.23 19.30
C MET A 1 -7.69 -3.50 17.89
N THR A 2 -7.11 -4.39 17.08
CA THR A 2 -7.61 -4.68 15.71
C THR A 2 -8.95 -5.43 15.64
N ARG A 3 -9.31 -6.20 16.69
CA ARG A 3 -10.59 -6.93 16.77
C ARG A 3 -11.81 -6.00 16.80
N SER A 4 -11.71 -4.87 17.50
CA SER A 4 -12.82 -3.89 17.57
C SER A 4 -13.10 -3.29 16.20
N LEU A 5 -12.04 -2.80 15.53
CA LEU A 5 -12.11 -2.25 14.17
C LEU A 5 -12.76 -3.21 13.18
N ARG A 6 -12.44 -4.52 13.29
CA ARG A 6 -13.05 -5.56 12.46
C ARG A 6 -14.52 -5.78 12.80
N GLY A 7 -14.87 -5.83 14.08
CA GLY A 7 -16.25 -5.99 14.54
C GLY A 7 -17.15 -4.81 14.14
N GLU A 8 -16.61 -3.60 14.20
CA GLU A 8 -17.24 -2.34 13.83
C GLU A 8 -17.19 -2.08 12.31
N LYS A 9 -16.47 -2.90 11.55
CA LYS A 9 -16.26 -2.77 10.09
C LYS A 9 -15.65 -1.42 9.70
N SER A 10 -14.88 -0.78 10.58
CA SER A 10 -14.40 0.60 10.39
C SER A 10 -13.54 0.79 9.14
N LEU A 11 -12.87 -0.28 8.70
CA LEU A 11 -11.96 -0.29 7.56
C LEU A 11 -12.53 -1.03 6.33
N LEU A 12 -13.74 -1.60 6.43
CA LEU A 12 -14.37 -2.28 5.30
C LEU A 12 -14.52 -1.31 4.13
N ASN A 13 -14.14 -1.77 2.94
CA ASN A 13 -14.18 -1.03 1.67
C ASN A 13 -13.33 0.25 1.62
N THR A 14 -12.50 0.52 2.63
CA THR A 14 -11.41 1.50 2.47
C THR A 14 -10.41 1.03 1.44
N VAL A 15 -9.71 1.96 0.79
CA VAL A 15 -8.60 1.64 -0.11
C VAL A 15 -7.29 1.78 0.64
N GLY A 16 -6.43 0.78 0.55
CA GLY A 16 -5.12 0.75 1.20
C GLY A 16 -4.01 0.35 0.24
N GLY A 17 -2.90 1.07 0.31
CA GLY A 17 -1.62 0.68 -0.30
C GLY A 17 -0.53 0.66 0.78
N ALA A 18 0.55 -0.07 0.54
CA ALA A 18 1.62 -0.25 1.50
C ALA A 18 2.98 0.23 0.97
N LEU A 19 3.83 0.66 1.90
CA LEU A 19 5.22 0.99 1.65
C LEU A 19 6.10 0.39 2.75
N SER A 20 7.35 0.06 2.42
CA SER A 20 8.31 -0.48 3.38
C SER A 20 9.73 -0.02 3.06
N VAL A 21 10.56 0.09 4.10
CA VAL A 21 11.98 0.44 3.99
C VAL A 21 12.80 -0.60 4.73
N GLY A 22 13.77 -1.21 4.04
CA GLY A 22 14.71 -2.18 4.61
C GLY A 22 16.12 -1.63 4.69
N ALA A 23 17.03 -2.30 5.41
CA ALA A 23 18.42 -1.86 5.53
C ALA A 23 19.17 -1.82 4.18
N GLY A 24 18.85 -2.73 3.26
CA GLY A 24 19.37 -2.76 1.89
C GLY A 24 18.30 -3.22 0.91
N ARG A 25 18.54 -3.04 -0.40
CA ARG A 25 17.64 -3.52 -1.46
C ARG A 25 17.38 -5.03 -1.28
N PHE A 26 16.11 -5.43 -1.41
CA PHE A 26 15.64 -6.82 -1.25
C PHE A 26 15.81 -7.44 0.16
N GLY A 27 16.18 -6.64 1.17
CA GLY A 27 16.28 -7.03 2.57
C GLY A 27 14.95 -7.15 3.32
N GLY A 28 13.94 -7.77 2.70
CA GLY A 28 12.66 -8.09 3.37
C GLY A 28 11.51 -7.10 3.15
N GLN A 29 11.69 -6.09 2.28
CA GLN A 29 10.64 -5.14 1.92
C GLN A 29 9.38 -5.84 1.40
N GLU A 30 9.53 -6.72 0.40
CA GLU A 30 8.39 -7.43 -0.20
C GLU A 30 7.65 -8.33 0.78
N THR A 31 8.37 -9.03 1.66
CA THR A 31 7.75 -9.83 2.73
C THR A 31 7.01 -8.97 3.73
N THR A 32 7.53 -7.78 4.03
CA THR A 32 6.86 -6.81 4.90
C THR A 32 5.57 -6.29 4.25
N LEU A 33 5.62 -5.93 2.96
CA LEU A 33 4.44 -5.51 2.18
C LEU A 33 3.37 -6.61 2.15
N LYS A 34 3.75 -7.86 1.89
CA LYS A 34 2.83 -9.01 1.92
C LYS A 34 2.16 -9.15 3.29
N ALA A 35 2.90 -9.04 4.38
CA ALA A 35 2.33 -9.10 5.73
C ALA A 35 1.34 -7.95 6.01
N ILE A 36 1.64 -6.73 5.54
CA ILE A 36 0.71 -5.59 5.66
C ILE A 36 -0.57 -5.86 4.85
N HIS A 37 -0.45 -6.40 3.64
CA HIS A 37 -1.59 -6.75 2.80
C HIS A 37 -2.47 -7.82 3.44
N ASP A 38 -1.89 -8.86 4.03
CA ASP A 38 -2.64 -9.88 4.76
C ASP A 38 -3.47 -9.24 5.89
N MET A 39 -2.90 -8.28 6.63
CA MET A 39 -3.61 -7.54 7.67
C MET A 39 -4.74 -6.67 7.10
N MET A 40 -4.52 -6.02 5.96
CA MET A 40 -5.53 -5.23 5.25
C MET A 40 -6.71 -6.09 4.79
N LEU A 41 -6.43 -7.26 4.22
CA LEU A 41 -7.46 -8.21 3.79
C LEU A 41 -8.30 -8.71 4.97
N VAL A 42 -7.70 -9.00 6.13
CA VAL A 42 -8.43 -9.38 7.35
C VAL A 42 -9.45 -8.31 7.78
N GLN A 43 -9.18 -7.04 7.48
CA GLN A 43 -10.03 -5.89 7.79
C GLN A 43 -11.04 -5.54 6.69
N GLY A 44 -11.00 -6.22 5.53
CA GLY A 44 -11.89 -5.94 4.39
C GLY A 44 -11.50 -4.69 3.59
N VAL A 45 -10.21 -4.33 3.60
CA VAL A 45 -9.65 -3.22 2.81
C VAL A 45 -9.48 -3.65 1.35
N ILE A 46 -9.78 -2.75 0.41
CA ILE A 46 -9.45 -2.86 -1.01
C ILE A 46 -7.96 -2.57 -1.18
N VAL A 47 -7.17 -3.61 -1.41
CA VAL A 47 -5.70 -3.51 -1.51
C VAL A 47 -5.28 -3.11 -2.92
N VAL A 48 -4.38 -2.13 -3.02
CA VAL A 48 -3.78 -1.68 -4.29
C VAL A 48 -2.25 -1.69 -4.23
N GLY A 49 -1.61 -2.04 -5.35
CA GLY A 49 -0.16 -1.94 -5.54
C GLY A 49 0.29 -0.57 -6.06
N ASP A 50 1.60 -0.40 -6.25
CA ASP A 50 2.25 0.84 -6.73
C ASP A 50 2.27 0.98 -8.27
N GLY A 51 1.22 0.49 -8.92
CA GLY A 51 1.01 0.60 -10.37
C GLY A 51 -0.19 1.46 -10.73
N ASP A 52 -0.12 2.17 -11.86
CA ASP A 52 -1.24 2.91 -12.42
C ASP A 52 -1.12 3.09 -13.95
N SER A 53 -2.18 3.60 -14.57
CA SER A 53 -2.26 3.80 -16.03
C SER A 53 -1.29 4.85 -16.57
N GLU A 54 -0.69 5.67 -15.71
CA GLU A 54 0.25 6.74 -16.07
C GLU A 54 1.71 6.30 -15.90
N SER A 55 1.94 5.13 -15.27
CA SER A 55 3.26 4.62 -14.92
C SER A 55 3.46 3.22 -15.50
N ASP A 56 3.26 2.17 -14.70
CA ASP A 56 3.37 0.77 -15.09
C ASP A 56 2.46 -0.13 -14.23
N ALA A 57 2.56 -1.45 -14.42
CA ALA A 57 1.77 -2.44 -13.69
C ALA A 57 2.10 -2.53 -12.18
N GLY A 58 3.24 -1.98 -11.75
CA GLY A 58 3.68 -1.97 -10.35
C GLY A 58 4.04 -3.35 -9.78
N HIS A 59 4.16 -3.38 -8.46
CA HIS A 59 4.42 -4.53 -7.59
C HIS A 59 3.42 -4.52 -6.41
N GLN A 60 3.78 -5.19 -5.31
CA GLN A 60 2.95 -5.23 -4.11
C GLN A 60 2.89 -3.85 -3.40
N GLY A 61 3.77 -2.91 -3.71
CA GLY A 61 3.82 -1.60 -3.05
C GLY A 61 5.20 -0.97 -3.16
N ALA A 62 5.40 0.17 -2.51
CA ALA A 62 6.68 0.89 -2.61
C ALA A 62 7.74 0.27 -1.68
N ALA A 63 8.89 -0.09 -2.25
CA ALA A 63 10.02 -0.66 -1.53
C ALA A 63 11.24 0.26 -1.59
N GLY A 64 11.64 0.80 -0.44
CA GLY A 64 12.86 1.60 -0.29
C GLY A 64 13.96 0.89 0.49
N GLN A 65 15.17 1.44 0.41
CA GLN A 65 16.29 1.03 1.26
C GLN A 65 16.69 2.13 2.24
N MET A 66 17.63 1.83 3.14
CA MET A 66 18.19 2.79 4.08
C MET A 66 18.64 4.05 3.36
N LYS A 67 18.43 5.21 4.00
CA LYS A 67 18.51 6.53 3.37
C LYS A 67 17.48 6.68 2.24
N SER A 68 16.23 6.34 2.52
CA SER A 68 15.13 6.40 1.53
C SER A 68 14.92 7.81 0.93
N ALA A 69 15.35 8.86 1.63
CA ALA A 69 15.37 10.23 1.11
C ALA A 69 16.38 10.44 -0.05
N GLU A 70 17.33 9.51 -0.23
CA GLU A 70 18.28 9.46 -1.35
C GLU A 70 17.88 8.39 -2.39
N ASP A 71 16.84 7.60 -2.13
CA ASP A 71 16.32 6.56 -3.03
C ASP A 71 15.21 7.13 -3.91
N GLU A 72 15.60 7.74 -5.04
CA GLU A 72 14.67 8.36 -6.00
C GLU A 72 13.62 7.36 -6.49
N ASN A 73 14.00 6.10 -6.73
CA ASN A 73 13.07 5.07 -7.17
C ASN A 73 11.99 4.81 -6.12
N ALA A 74 12.37 4.68 -4.85
CA ALA A 74 11.41 4.50 -3.76
C ALA A 74 10.48 5.69 -3.59
N GLN A 75 10.98 6.92 -3.77
CA GLN A 75 10.17 8.13 -3.73
C GLN A 75 9.16 8.17 -4.87
N THR A 76 9.58 7.88 -6.10
CA THR A 76 8.67 7.78 -7.25
C THR A 76 7.60 6.71 -7.02
N ARG A 77 7.97 5.53 -6.52
CA ARG A 77 6.98 4.47 -6.21
C ARG A 77 6.02 4.86 -5.09
N ALA A 78 6.48 5.59 -4.08
CA ALA A 78 5.63 6.12 -3.01
C ALA A 78 4.63 7.16 -3.54
N GLU A 79 5.03 8.00 -4.49
CA GLU A 79 4.11 8.94 -5.15
C GLU A 79 3.05 8.21 -5.99
N ILE A 80 3.47 7.21 -6.79
CA ILE A 80 2.57 6.44 -7.65
C ILE A 80 1.51 5.72 -6.81
N ILE A 81 1.90 5.03 -5.73
CA ILE A 81 0.92 4.33 -4.88
C ILE A 81 0.00 5.31 -4.16
N GLY A 82 0.50 6.47 -3.71
CA GLY A 82 -0.34 7.52 -3.12
C GLY A 82 -1.40 8.04 -4.08
N ARG A 83 -1.00 8.32 -5.32
CA ARG A 83 -1.93 8.71 -6.40
C ARG A 83 -2.92 7.60 -6.71
N ARG A 84 -2.48 6.33 -6.75
CA ARG A 84 -3.35 5.17 -7.01
C ARG A 84 -4.40 5.00 -5.91
N VAL A 85 -4.00 5.10 -4.65
CA VAL A 85 -4.93 5.05 -3.49
C VAL A 85 -5.99 6.13 -3.63
N ALA A 86 -5.60 7.38 -3.91
CA ALA A 86 -6.55 8.49 -4.05
C ALA A 86 -7.53 8.28 -5.23
N LYS A 87 -7.02 7.84 -6.39
CA LYS A 87 -7.85 7.55 -7.58
C LYS A 87 -8.86 6.44 -7.32
N VAL A 88 -8.41 5.32 -6.73
CA VAL A 88 -9.31 4.18 -6.45
C VAL A 88 -10.29 4.54 -5.35
N ALA A 89 -9.86 5.23 -4.28
CA ALA A 89 -10.76 5.67 -3.21
C ALA A 89 -11.88 6.58 -3.72
N LYS A 90 -11.56 7.50 -4.64
CA LYS A 90 -12.55 8.35 -5.30
C LYS A 90 -13.51 7.53 -6.18
N ALA A 91 -12.98 6.56 -6.94
CA ALA A 91 -13.78 5.73 -7.83
C ALA A 91 -14.69 4.74 -7.09
N THR A 92 -14.32 4.32 -5.88
CA THR A 92 -15.07 3.34 -5.08
C THR A 92 -15.76 3.95 -3.88
N MET A 93 -15.94 5.28 -3.86
CA MET A 93 -16.48 5.97 -2.68
C MET A 93 -17.88 5.48 -2.29
N ASP A 94 -18.69 5.06 -3.26
CA ASP A 94 -20.06 4.56 -3.04
C ASP A 94 -20.11 3.18 -2.36
N LEU A 95 -18.97 2.49 -2.22
CA LEU A 95 -18.90 1.24 -1.45
C LEU A 95 -18.85 1.48 0.07
N ARG A 96 -18.73 2.73 0.51
CA ARG A 96 -18.46 3.09 1.90
C ARG A 96 -19.53 3.99 2.51
#